data_AF-A0A7W2T394-F1
#
_entry.id   AF-A0A7W2T394-F1
#
_cell.length_a   1.000
_cell.length_b   1.000
_cell.length_c   1.000
_cell.angle_alpha   90.00
_cell.angle_beta   90.00
_cell.angle_gamma   90.00
#
_symmetry.space_group_name_H-M   'P 1'
#
loop_
_entity.id
_entity.type
_entity.pdbx_description
1 polymer ?
#
loop_
_entity_poly.entity_id
_entity_poly.type
_entity_poly.pdbx_seq_one_letter_code
_entity_poly.pdbx_strand_id
1 'polypeptide(L)'
;MSVTALLEKRYSTRAYLNKPVRQALLEAIFKQAQQSPSNCNVQPWQTCVVSGEKKEQLKSDLVSAVMKGVAPNPDFNWLPKYEGVHRDRQFGSANALYSSIGVSREDKQGRQMAMIRNWQFFDAPHVVFFTMDKYLDIMGAVDLGIYAQTLSLILAEHGLSCCMQGALGQFPDPIKKALNLPDTRGILFGMSFGYADESAAVNNTRTDREDINNAVAFFS
;
A
#
# COMPACT_ATOMS: atom_id res chain seq x y z
N MET A 1 9.57 -13.24 -16.21
CA MET A 1 8.11 -13.35 -16.45
C MET A 1 7.71 -12.23 -17.39
N SER A 2 6.69 -12.39 -18.24
CA SER A 2 6.17 -11.25 -19.03
C SER A 2 5.48 -10.24 -18.11
N VAL A 3 5.34 -8.99 -18.55
CA VAL A 3 4.59 -7.95 -17.82
C VAL A 3 3.16 -8.41 -17.54
N THR A 4 2.49 -9.03 -18.52
CA THR A 4 1.14 -9.59 -18.36
C THR A 4 1.09 -10.64 -17.25
N ALA A 5 2.04 -11.58 -17.22
CA ALA A 5 2.10 -12.59 -16.17
C ALA A 5 2.35 -11.96 -14.78
N LEU A 6 3.13 -10.88 -14.70
CA LEU A 6 3.33 -10.14 -13.45
C LEU A 6 2.03 -9.44 -13.00
N LEU A 7 1.29 -8.85 -13.93
CA LEU A 7 -0.01 -8.19 -13.65
C LEU A 7 -1.05 -9.19 -13.12
N GLU A 8 -1.11 -10.39 -13.70
CA GLU A 8 -2.01 -11.46 -13.27
C GLU A 8 -1.59 -12.08 -11.93
N LYS A 9 -0.29 -12.27 -11.72
CA LYS A 9 0.25 -12.87 -10.49
C LYS A 9 0.18 -11.93 -9.30
N ARG A 10 0.28 -10.61 -9.50
CA ARG A 10 0.34 -9.64 -8.40
C ARG A 10 -1.00 -9.54 -7.67
N TYR A 11 -0.98 -9.83 -6.37
CA TYR A 11 -2.10 -9.62 -5.44
C TYR A 11 -1.62 -8.85 -4.19
N SER A 12 -2.56 -8.36 -3.38
CA SER A 12 -2.24 -7.69 -2.11
C SER A 12 -1.83 -8.71 -1.05
N THR A 13 -0.53 -8.82 -0.80
CA THR A 13 0.04 -9.76 0.19
C THR A 13 -0.07 -9.19 1.60
N ARG A 14 -0.66 -9.98 2.52
CA ARG A 14 -1.01 -9.56 3.89
C ARG A 14 -0.42 -10.47 4.97
N ALA A 15 0.55 -11.29 4.59
CA ALA A 15 1.44 -12.03 5.47
C ALA A 15 2.78 -12.25 4.76
N TYR A 16 3.87 -12.05 5.47
CA TYR A 16 5.23 -12.07 4.92
C TYR A 16 6.14 -12.95 5.77
N LEU A 17 7.15 -13.53 5.13
CA LEU A 17 8.24 -14.19 5.85
C LEU A 17 9.08 -13.15 6.57
N ASN A 18 9.61 -13.51 7.75
CA ASN A 18 10.63 -12.73 8.45
C ASN A 18 12.01 -12.87 7.78
N LYS A 19 12.09 -12.44 6.53
CA LYS A 19 13.26 -12.53 5.67
C LYS A 19 13.54 -11.16 5.04
N PRO A 20 14.57 -10.42 5.50
CA PRO A 20 14.90 -9.13 4.92
C PRO A 20 15.39 -9.27 3.47
N VAL A 21 15.13 -8.24 2.67
CA VAL A 21 15.66 -8.08 1.32
C VAL A 21 17.05 -7.46 1.42
N ARG A 22 18.01 -7.97 0.63
CA ARG A 22 19.38 -7.44 0.62
C ARG A 22 19.38 -5.98 0.17
N GLN A 23 20.16 -5.14 0.84
CA GLN A 23 20.27 -3.70 0.55
C GLN A 23 20.58 -3.41 -0.93
N ALA A 24 21.55 -4.11 -1.52
CA ALA A 24 21.89 -3.94 -2.94
C ALA A 24 20.73 -4.24 -3.90
N LEU A 25 19.84 -5.18 -3.53
CA LEU A 25 18.65 -5.48 -4.32
C LEU A 25 17.59 -4.39 -4.15
N LEU A 26 17.41 -3.84 -2.94
CA LEU A 26 16.53 -2.70 -2.72
C LEU A 26 16.97 -1.51 -3.58
N GLU A 27 18.24 -1.14 -3.54
CA GLU A 27 18.78 -0.03 -4.34
C GLU A 27 18.57 -0.24 -5.84
N ALA A 28 18.81 -1.45 -6.35
CA ALA A 28 18.56 -1.77 -7.75
C ALA A 28 17.08 -1.60 -8.13
N ILE A 29 16.16 -2.13 -7.32
CA ILE A 29 14.71 -2.06 -7.55
C ILE A 29 14.22 -0.60 -7.54
N PHE A 30 14.61 0.17 -6.52
CA PHE A 30 14.20 1.57 -6.40
C PHE A 30 14.83 2.45 -7.47
N LYS A 31 16.06 2.17 -7.92
CA LYS A 31 16.66 2.84 -9.07
C LYS A 31 15.88 2.58 -10.36
N GLN A 32 15.45 1.34 -10.59
CA GLN A 32 14.64 1.00 -11.76
C GLN A 32 13.26 1.65 -11.71
N ALA A 33 12.63 1.73 -10.53
CA ALA A 33 11.32 2.37 -10.38
C ALA A 33 11.32 3.87 -10.76
N GLN A 34 12.47 4.56 -10.66
CA GLN A 34 12.61 5.96 -11.10
C GLN A 34 12.47 6.15 -12.61
N GLN A 35 12.45 5.08 -13.41
CA GLN A 35 12.12 5.17 -14.85
C GLN A 35 10.62 5.39 -15.11
N SER A 36 9.79 5.47 -14.06
CA SER A 36 8.38 5.82 -14.19
C SER A 36 8.22 7.21 -14.84
N PRO A 37 7.23 7.40 -15.74
CA PRO A 37 6.95 8.73 -16.26
C PRO A 37 6.27 9.60 -15.20
N SER A 38 6.34 10.92 -15.40
CA SER A 38 5.61 11.91 -14.61
C SER A 38 5.22 13.10 -15.48
N ASN A 39 4.19 13.84 -15.08
CA ASN A 39 3.82 15.07 -15.77
C ASN A 39 5.02 16.03 -15.83
N CYS A 40 5.31 16.57 -17.02
CA CYS A 40 6.50 17.41 -17.27
C CYS A 40 7.83 16.83 -16.74
N ASN A 41 7.93 15.52 -16.55
CA ASN A 41 9.08 14.83 -15.95
C ASN A 41 9.50 15.37 -14.57
N VAL A 42 8.56 15.90 -13.77
CA VAL A 42 8.86 16.53 -12.47
C VAL A 42 9.27 15.55 -11.38
N GLN A 43 9.00 14.24 -11.58
CA GLN A 43 9.43 13.15 -10.70
C GLN A 43 9.13 13.43 -9.22
N PRO A 44 7.85 13.62 -8.85
CA PRO A 44 7.48 14.19 -7.55
C PRO A 44 7.71 13.24 -6.35
N TRP A 45 8.03 11.97 -6.61
CA TRP A 45 8.21 10.95 -5.59
C TRP A 45 9.43 11.20 -4.72
N GLN A 46 9.20 11.21 -3.40
CA GLN A 46 10.24 11.27 -2.38
C GLN A 46 10.01 10.13 -1.39
N THR A 47 10.15 8.89 -1.88
CA THR A 47 9.75 7.71 -1.12
C THR A 47 10.68 7.42 0.05
N CYS A 48 10.11 7.05 1.21
CA CYS A 48 10.88 6.69 2.39
C CYS A 48 10.75 5.19 2.68
N VAL A 49 11.83 4.42 2.50
CA VAL A 49 11.89 2.99 2.82
C VAL A 49 12.36 2.81 4.26
N VAL A 50 11.61 2.05 5.06
CA VAL A 50 11.88 1.82 6.47
C VAL A 50 11.98 0.32 6.75
N SER A 51 13.05 -0.07 7.46
CA SER A 51 13.41 -1.46 7.74
C SER A 51 13.93 -1.59 9.18
N GLY A 52 14.12 -2.83 9.66
CA GLY A 52 14.81 -3.12 10.92
C GLY A 52 14.16 -2.45 12.14
N GLU A 53 14.98 -2.06 13.12
CA GLU A 53 14.51 -1.47 14.39
C GLU A 53 13.66 -0.21 14.19
N LYS A 54 14.02 0.63 13.21
CA LYS A 54 13.25 1.84 12.88
C LYS A 54 11.81 1.52 12.47
N LYS A 55 11.63 0.44 11.68
CA LYS A 55 10.30 -0.06 11.29
C LYS A 55 9.55 -0.61 12.51
N GLU A 56 10.21 -1.36 13.38
CA GLU A 56 9.58 -1.92 14.58
C GLU A 56 9.12 -0.82 15.56
N GLN A 57 9.92 0.23 15.75
CA GLN A 57 9.51 1.40 16.52
C GLN A 57 8.31 2.10 15.88
N LEU A 58 8.38 2.38 14.57
CA LEU A 58 7.29 3.04 13.85
C LEU A 58 5.99 2.22 13.86
N LYS A 59 6.10 0.89 13.80
CA LYS A 59 4.98 -0.04 13.99
C LYS A 59 4.32 0.18 15.34
N SER A 60 5.11 0.20 16.42
CA SER A 60 4.63 0.42 17.78
C SER A 60 3.91 1.77 17.90
N ASP A 61 4.49 2.83 17.35
CA ASP A 61 3.93 4.18 17.41
C ASP A 61 2.59 4.30 16.66
N LEU A 62 2.51 3.73 15.45
CA LEU A 62 1.28 3.72 14.64
C LEU A 62 0.17 2.90 15.30
N VAL A 63 0.49 1.69 15.77
CA VAL A 63 -0.49 0.84 16.47
C VAL A 63 -0.98 1.53 17.76
N SER A 64 -0.08 2.15 18.51
CA SER A 64 -0.43 2.92 19.72
C SER A 64 -1.39 4.07 19.42
N ALA A 65 -1.14 4.84 18.34
CA ALA A 65 -2.04 5.92 17.92
C ALA A 65 -3.45 5.41 17.60
N VAL A 66 -3.54 4.32 16.82
CA VAL A 66 -4.82 3.70 16.45
C VAL A 66 -5.54 3.15 17.67
N MET A 67 -4.84 2.44 18.55
CA MET A 67 -5.43 1.83 19.76
C MET A 67 -5.90 2.87 20.78
N LYS A 68 -5.29 4.06 20.80
CA LYS A 68 -5.73 5.19 21.63
C LYS A 68 -6.93 5.94 21.03
N GLY A 69 -7.40 5.56 19.85
CA GLY A 69 -8.53 6.22 19.19
C GLY A 69 -8.20 7.61 18.67
N VAL A 70 -6.92 7.89 18.34
CA VAL A 70 -6.54 9.14 17.67
C VAL A 70 -7.34 9.27 16.37
N ALA A 71 -7.91 10.44 16.12
CA ALA A 71 -8.65 10.68 14.89
C ALA A 71 -7.68 10.73 13.68
N PRO A 72 -8.01 10.09 12.54
CA PRO A 72 -7.24 10.24 11.31
C PRO A 72 -7.06 11.71 10.90
N ASN A 73 -5.86 12.06 10.47
CA ASN A 73 -5.49 13.40 10.01
C ASN A 73 -4.62 13.36 8.74
N PRO A 74 -5.12 12.76 7.64
CA PRO A 74 -4.34 12.61 6.41
C PRO A 74 -3.91 13.95 5.80
N ASP A 75 -2.73 13.97 5.18
CA ASP A 75 -2.17 15.17 4.55
C ASP A 75 -2.89 15.61 3.26
N PHE A 76 -3.63 14.68 2.64
CA PHE A 76 -4.34 14.89 1.38
C PHE A 76 -5.82 14.56 1.54
N ASN A 77 -6.65 14.87 0.54
CA ASN A 77 -8.09 14.64 0.61
C ASN A 77 -8.44 13.14 0.59
N TRP A 78 -8.83 12.61 1.75
CA TRP A 78 -9.35 11.25 1.95
C TRP A 78 -10.87 11.20 2.18
N LEU A 79 -11.56 12.33 1.97
CA LEU A 79 -13.00 12.47 2.21
C LEU A 79 -13.92 11.73 1.22
N PRO A 80 -13.52 11.34 -0.01
CA PRO A 80 -14.42 10.63 -0.90
C PRO A 80 -15.00 9.36 -0.25
N LYS A 81 -16.34 9.30 -0.18
CA LYS A 81 -17.08 8.10 0.21
C LYS A 81 -17.47 7.35 -1.06
N TYR A 82 -17.19 6.06 -1.10
CA TYR A 82 -17.62 5.23 -2.22
C TYR A 82 -19.15 5.07 -2.20
N GLU A 83 -19.77 5.30 -3.35
CA GLU A 83 -21.20 5.18 -3.59
C GLU A 83 -21.47 4.27 -4.81
N GLY A 84 -22.72 3.78 -4.93
CA GLY A 84 -23.15 2.91 -6.02
C GLY A 84 -22.20 1.73 -6.26
N VAL A 85 -21.85 1.50 -7.53
CA VAL A 85 -20.97 0.40 -7.96
C VAL A 85 -19.61 0.38 -7.25
N HIS A 86 -19.06 1.55 -6.87
CA HIS A 86 -17.78 1.60 -6.15
C HIS A 86 -17.93 1.08 -4.72
N ARG A 87 -19.07 1.34 -4.08
CA ARG A 87 -19.38 0.82 -2.75
C ARG A 87 -19.57 -0.70 -2.79
N ASP A 88 -20.23 -1.22 -3.82
CA ASP A 88 -20.42 -2.66 -4.02
C ASP A 88 -19.08 -3.38 -4.20
N ARG A 89 -18.19 -2.82 -5.04
CA ARG A 89 -16.82 -3.34 -5.22
C ARG A 89 -16.01 -3.30 -3.91
N GLN A 90 -16.16 -2.23 -3.12
CA GLN A 90 -15.52 -2.15 -1.80
C GLN A 90 -16.01 -3.27 -0.88
N PHE A 91 -17.32 -3.55 -0.85
CA PHE A 91 -17.88 -4.65 -0.08
C PHE A 91 -17.42 -6.02 -0.59
N GLY A 92 -17.35 -6.24 -1.90
CA GLY A 92 -16.85 -7.47 -2.50
C GLY A 92 -15.41 -7.76 -2.10
N SER A 93 -14.53 -6.75 -2.19
CA SER A 93 -13.14 -6.86 -1.74
C SER A 93 -13.01 -7.16 -0.25
N ALA A 94 -13.81 -6.50 0.59
CA ALA A 94 -13.84 -6.78 2.02
C ALA A 94 -14.34 -8.21 2.31
N ASN A 95 -15.37 -8.68 1.60
CA ASN A 95 -15.89 -10.03 1.75
C ASN A 95 -14.83 -11.09 1.40
N ALA A 96 -14.15 -10.92 0.26
CA ALA A 96 -13.07 -11.82 -0.15
C ALA A 96 -11.96 -11.91 0.90
N LEU A 97 -11.58 -10.78 1.50
CA LEU A 97 -10.58 -10.74 2.57
C LEU A 97 -11.05 -11.43 3.84
N TYR A 98 -12.24 -11.11 4.34
CA TYR A 98 -12.71 -11.68 5.62
C TYR A 98 -13.03 -13.17 5.51
N SER A 99 -13.59 -13.61 4.37
CA SER A 99 -13.83 -15.03 4.11
C SER A 99 -12.53 -15.84 4.07
N SER A 100 -11.42 -15.30 3.54
CA SER A 100 -10.15 -16.04 3.47
C SER A 100 -9.49 -16.29 4.83
N ILE A 101 -9.87 -15.51 5.84
CA ILE A 101 -9.36 -15.64 7.22
C ILE A 101 -10.43 -16.13 8.20
N GLY A 102 -11.58 -16.59 7.71
CA GLY A 102 -12.65 -17.14 8.55
C GLY A 102 -13.34 -16.12 9.46
N VAL A 103 -13.27 -14.83 9.16
CA VAL A 103 -13.91 -13.76 9.94
C VAL A 103 -15.30 -13.48 9.37
N SER A 104 -16.35 -13.66 10.18
CA SER A 104 -17.73 -13.38 9.76
C SER A 104 -18.03 -11.88 9.76
N ARG A 105 -19.20 -11.49 9.23
CA ARG A 105 -19.60 -10.07 9.22
C ARG A 105 -19.94 -9.56 10.62
N GLU A 106 -20.44 -10.46 11.47
CA GLU A 106 -20.88 -10.24 12.84
C GLU A 106 -19.70 -10.16 13.82
N ASP A 107 -18.56 -10.76 13.46
CA ASP A 107 -17.32 -10.73 14.25
C ASP A 107 -16.61 -9.37 14.16
N LYS A 108 -17.16 -8.39 14.90
CA LYS A 108 -16.60 -7.03 14.98
C LYS A 108 -15.15 -7.03 15.47
N GLN A 109 -14.81 -7.90 16.41
CA GLN A 109 -13.48 -7.96 17.01
C GLN A 109 -12.46 -8.50 16.00
N GLY A 110 -12.75 -9.62 15.35
CA GLY A 110 -11.90 -10.18 14.29
C GLY A 110 -11.69 -9.21 13.14
N ARG A 111 -12.73 -8.47 12.74
CA ARG A 111 -12.63 -7.43 11.71
C ARG A 111 -11.73 -6.27 12.13
N GLN A 112 -11.83 -5.83 13.39
CA GLN A 112 -10.96 -4.80 13.95
C GLN A 112 -9.50 -5.27 13.99
N MET A 113 -9.26 -6.52 14.43
CA MET A 113 -7.91 -7.09 14.46
C MET A 113 -7.31 -7.19 13.05
N ALA A 114 -8.09 -7.66 12.08
CA ALA A 114 -7.68 -7.69 10.68
C ALA A 114 -7.37 -6.29 10.11
N MET A 115 -8.11 -5.26 10.54
CA MET A 115 -7.82 -3.87 10.16
C MET A 115 -6.49 -3.39 10.74
N ILE A 116 -6.24 -3.67 12.03
CA ILE A 116 -5.01 -3.25 12.75
C ILE A 116 -3.74 -3.76 12.05
N ARG A 117 -3.81 -4.92 11.39
CA ARG A 117 -2.71 -5.50 10.60
C ARG A 117 -2.10 -4.52 9.60
N ASN A 118 -2.86 -3.53 9.11
CA ASN A 118 -2.31 -2.49 8.23
C ASN A 118 -1.17 -1.71 8.88
N TRP A 119 -1.38 -1.25 10.11
CA TRP A 119 -0.37 -0.49 10.87
C TRP A 119 0.69 -1.39 11.50
N GLN A 120 0.51 -2.71 11.41
CA GLN A 120 1.56 -3.72 11.67
C GLN A 120 2.40 -4.04 10.43
N PHE A 121 2.12 -3.39 9.29
CA PHE A 121 2.74 -3.68 8.00
C PHE A 121 2.55 -5.13 7.55
N PHE A 122 1.53 -5.81 8.07
CA PHE A 122 1.31 -7.24 7.85
C PHE A 122 2.53 -8.12 8.20
N ASP A 123 3.37 -7.66 9.12
CA ASP A 123 4.68 -8.25 9.48
C ASP A 123 5.73 -8.24 8.35
N ALA A 124 5.54 -7.43 7.30
CA ALA A 124 6.54 -7.25 6.27
C ALA A 124 7.88 -6.78 6.85
N PRO A 125 9.01 -7.25 6.30
CA PRO A 125 10.34 -6.79 6.72
C PRO A 125 10.60 -5.32 6.34
N HIS A 126 9.88 -4.80 5.35
CA HIS A 126 10.02 -3.44 4.84
C HIS A 126 8.67 -2.77 4.60
N VAL A 127 8.65 -1.46 4.78
CA VAL A 127 7.55 -0.58 4.35
C VAL A 127 8.14 0.59 3.58
N VAL A 128 7.47 1.03 2.52
CA VAL A 128 7.78 2.29 1.83
C VAL A 128 6.61 3.26 1.95
N PHE A 129 6.90 4.50 2.32
CA PHE A 129 5.94 5.60 2.33
C PHE A 129 6.11 6.43 1.05
N PHE A 130 5.02 6.65 0.32
CA PHE A 130 5.01 7.49 -0.88
C PHE A 130 4.67 8.91 -0.45
N THR A 131 5.70 9.77 -0.50
CA THR A 131 5.60 11.17 -0.07
C THR A 131 5.90 12.10 -1.23
N MET A 132 5.33 13.30 -1.16
CA MET A 132 5.53 14.38 -2.12
C MET A 132 5.32 15.72 -1.41
N ASP A 133 5.74 16.82 -2.03
CA ASP A 133 5.41 18.14 -1.51
C ASP A 133 3.90 18.40 -1.66
N LYS A 134 3.27 18.91 -0.59
CA LYS A 134 1.80 19.03 -0.49
C LYS A 134 1.16 19.86 -1.60
N TYR A 135 1.87 20.87 -2.11
CA TYR A 135 1.34 21.76 -3.15
C TYR A 135 1.03 21.04 -4.46
N LEU A 136 1.64 19.87 -4.72
CA LEU A 136 1.42 19.09 -5.93
C LEU A 136 0.04 18.45 -6.00
N ASP A 137 -0.55 18.18 -4.83
CA ASP A 137 -1.89 17.62 -4.64
C ASP A 137 -2.25 16.53 -5.67
N ILE A 138 -3.37 16.68 -6.39
CA ILE A 138 -3.89 15.66 -7.32
C ILE A 138 -2.92 15.31 -8.45
N MET A 139 -2.15 16.28 -8.97
CA MET A 139 -1.22 16.03 -10.06
C MET A 139 -0.06 15.15 -9.60
N GLY A 140 0.49 15.46 -8.42
CA GLY A 140 1.51 14.61 -7.81
C GLY A 140 0.96 13.21 -7.46
N ALA A 141 -0.30 13.12 -7.03
CA ALA A 141 -0.91 11.84 -6.68
C ALA A 141 -1.02 10.87 -7.88
N VAL A 142 -1.31 11.38 -9.08
CA VAL A 142 -1.31 10.59 -10.33
C VAL A 142 0.08 10.02 -10.60
N ASP A 143 1.10 10.87 -10.55
CA ASP A 143 2.50 10.47 -10.79
C ASP A 143 3.00 9.45 -9.74
N LEU A 144 2.64 9.64 -8.46
CA LEU A 144 2.95 8.68 -7.39
C LEU A 144 2.25 7.33 -7.61
N GLY A 145 1.03 7.33 -8.14
CA GLY A 145 0.30 6.12 -8.50
C GLY A 145 1.01 5.32 -9.60
N ILE A 146 1.49 6.01 -10.64
CA ILE A 146 2.30 5.42 -11.72
C ILE A 146 3.58 4.81 -11.13
N TYR A 147 4.32 5.59 -10.33
CA TYR A 147 5.55 5.13 -9.69
C TYR A 147 5.34 3.90 -8.79
N ALA A 148 4.29 3.91 -7.97
CA ALA A 148 3.99 2.79 -7.08
C ALA A 148 3.61 1.52 -7.85
N GLN A 149 2.85 1.64 -8.94
CA GLN A 149 2.53 0.49 -9.78
C GLN A 149 3.78 -0.06 -10.49
N THR A 150 4.64 0.80 -11.04
CA THR A 150 5.93 0.38 -11.63
C THR A 150 6.78 -0.36 -10.60
N LEU A 151 6.95 0.21 -9.40
CA LEU A 151 7.68 -0.42 -8.31
C LEU A 151 7.10 -1.79 -7.94
N SER A 152 5.77 -1.94 -7.92
CA SER A 152 5.12 -3.22 -7.61
C SER A 152 5.45 -4.32 -8.62
N LEU A 153 5.58 -3.97 -9.90
CA LEU A 153 5.92 -4.93 -10.96
C LEU A 153 7.40 -5.32 -10.90
N ILE A 154 8.29 -4.37 -10.63
CA ILE A 154 9.73 -4.63 -10.45
C ILE A 154 9.96 -5.50 -9.21
N LEU A 155 9.26 -5.23 -8.10
CA LEU A 155 9.27 -6.10 -6.92
C LEU A 155 8.87 -7.54 -7.29
N ALA A 156 7.77 -7.70 -8.03
CA ALA A 156 7.27 -9.00 -8.46
C ALA A 156 8.23 -9.74 -9.40
N GLU A 157 8.93 -9.02 -10.28
CA GLU A 157 9.99 -9.57 -11.14
C GLU A 157 11.12 -10.19 -10.30
N HIS A 158 11.47 -9.57 -9.18
CA HIS A 158 12.48 -10.06 -8.24
C HIS A 158 11.93 -11.04 -7.19
N GLY A 159 10.69 -11.55 -7.36
CA GLY A 159 10.06 -12.51 -6.46
C GLY A 159 9.60 -11.91 -5.13
N LEU A 160 9.52 -10.59 -5.04
CA LEU A 160 9.00 -9.87 -3.88
C LEU A 160 7.52 -9.55 -4.08
N SER A 161 6.77 -9.61 -2.99
CA SER A 161 5.36 -9.29 -2.95
C SER A 161 5.13 -8.00 -2.19
N CYS A 162 3.97 -7.38 -2.40
CA CYS A 162 3.64 -6.11 -1.75
C CYS A 162 2.14 -5.96 -1.48
N CYS A 163 1.80 -4.98 -0.65
CA CYS A 163 0.44 -4.50 -0.45
C CYS A 163 0.45 -2.99 -0.32
N MET A 164 -0.22 -2.30 -1.24
CA MET A 164 -0.48 -0.87 -1.15
C MET A 164 -1.55 -0.61 -0.09
N GLN A 165 -1.31 0.38 0.76
CA GLN A 165 -2.07 0.61 2.00
C GLN A 165 -2.41 2.08 2.17
N GLY A 166 -3.66 2.39 1.88
CA GLY A 166 -4.25 3.68 2.21
C GLY A 166 -4.27 4.00 3.70
N ALA A 167 -4.47 2.97 4.54
CA ALA A 167 -4.53 3.10 5.99
C ALA A 167 -3.29 3.78 6.61
N LEU A 168 -2.12 3.63 5.99
CA LEU A 168 -0.89 4.26 6.47
C LEU A 168 -0.85 5.77 6.25
N GLY A 169 -1.55 6.29 5.22
CA GLY A 169 -1.68 7.72 4.96
C GLY A 169 -2.65 8.44 5.92
N GLN A 170 -3.45 7.69 6.69
CA GLN A 170 -4.43 8.26 7.64
C GLN A 170 -3.78 8.83 8.90
N PHE A 171 -2.57 8.41 9.23
CA PHE A 171 -1.85 8.79 10.45
C PHE A 171 -0.42 9.27 10.10
N PRO A 172 -0.27 10.45 9.49
CA PRO A 172 1.04 10.95 9.07
C PRO A 172 1.96 11.32 10.24
N ASP A 173 1.44 11.74 11.40
CA ASP A 173 2.27 12.33 12.47
C ASP A 173 3.34 11.39 13.03
N PRO A 174 3.04 10.11 13.38
CA PRO A 174 4.08 9.17 13.81
C PRO A 174 5.16 8.97 12.75
N ILE A 175 4.78 8.96 11.47
CA ILE A 175 5.69 8.75 10.34
C ILE A 175 6.59 9.97 10.16
N LYS A 176 6.02 11.19 10.14
CA LYS A 176 6.77 12.44 10.02
C LYS A 176 7.74 12.63 11.16
N LYS A 177 7.32 12.36 12.40
CA LYS A 177 8.18 12.40 13.58
C LYS A 177 9.33 11.40 13.47
N ALA A 178 9.03 10.15 13.11
CA ALA A 178 10.05 9.11 13.02
C ALA A 178 11.09 9.41 11.92
N LEU A 179 10.65 9.97 10.80
CA LEU A 179 11.49 10.21 9.61
C LEU A 179 12.00 11.66 9.51
N ASN A 180 11.68 12.51 10.46
CA ASN A 180 12.01 13.94 10.48
C ASN A 180 11.59 14.66 9.17
N LEU A 181 10.35 14.42 8.72
CA LEU A 181 9.84 15.02 7.49
C LEU A 181 9.34 16.46 7.76
N PRO A 182 9.61 17.41 6.85
CA PRO A 182 9.09 18.77 7.00
C PRO A 182 7.57 18.81 6.79
N ASP A 183 6.90 19.83 7.34
CA ASP A 183 5.44 19.98 7.23
C ASP A 183 4.92 20.13 5.79
N THR A 184 5.78 20.64 4.91
CA THR A 184 5.53 20.76 3.46
C THR A 184 5.49 19.42 2.75
N ARG A 185 6.03 18.35 3.35
CA ARG A 185 6.01 16.99 2.80
C ARG A 185 4.79 16.24 3.32
N GLY A 186 3.94 15.84 2.39
CA GLY A 186 2.74 15.05 2.67
C GLY A 186 2.98 13.56 2.42
N ILE A 187 2.30 12.71 3.20
CA ILE A 187 2.29 11.26 2.99
C ILE A 187 0.98 10.87 2.30
N LEU A 188 1.07 10.32 1.08
CA LEU A 188 -0.11 9.93 0.31
C LEU A 188 -0.64 8.57 0.75
N PHE A 189 0.22 7.55 0.77
CA PHE A 189 -0.05 6.20 1.27
C PHE A 189 1.27 5.47 1.57
N GLY A 190 1.18 4.22 2.06
CA GLY A 190 2.35 3.36 2.22
C GLY A 190 2.18 2.00 1.54
N MET A 191 3.25 1.24 1.44
CA MET A 191 3.24 -0.12 0.90
C MET A 191 4.17 -1.02 1.70
N SER A 192 3.60 -2.07 2.29
CA SER A 192 4.36 -3.16 2.89
C SER A 192 4.90 -4.07 1.80
N PHE A 193 6.14 -4.56 1.93
CA PHE A 193 6.73 -5.45 0.94
C PHE A 193 7.81 -6.38 1.52
N GLY A 194 8.00 -7.51 0.85
CA GLY A 194 8.92 -8.57 1.27
C GLY A 194 8.62 -9.88 0.55
N TYR A 195 9.05 -11.01 1.11
CA TYR A 195 8.67 -12.32 0.59
C TYR A 195 7.33 -12.74 1.17
N ALA A 196 6.37 -13.14 0.33
CA ALA A 196 5.07 -13.61 0.78
C ALA A 196 5.21 -14.90 1.60
N ASP A 197 4.40 -15.02 2.66
CA ASP A 197 4.15 -16.30 3.30
C ASP A 197 3.00 -17.00 2.58
N GLU A 198 3.32 -17.89 1.64
CA GLU A 198 2.33 -18.61 0.83
C GLU A 198 1.50 -19.62 1.65
N SER A 199 1.89 -19.91 2.91
CA SER A 199 1.11 -20.77 3.80
C SER A 199 -0.05 -20.03 4.49
N ALA A 200 0.01 -18.69 4.53
CA ALA A 200 -0.98 -17.89 5.21
C ALA A 200 -2.28 -17.77 4.40
N ALA A 201 -3.41 -18.20 4.97
CA ALA A 201 -4.71 -18.21 4.31
C ALA A 201 -5.13 -16.84 3.74
N VAL A 202 -4.74 -15.74 4.40
CA VAL A 202 -5.00 -14.37 3.94
C VAL A 202 -4.43 -14.08 2.54
N ASN A 203 -3.32 -14.72 2.16
CA ASN A 203 -2.67 -14.54 0.86
C ASN A 203 -3.39 -15.29 -0.27
N ASN A 204 -4.36 -16.14 0.05
CA ASN A 204 -5.28 -16.74 -0.94
C ASN A 204 -6.41 -15.78 -1.36
N THR A 205 -6.53 -14.61 -0.73
CA THR A 205 -7.53 -13.61 -1.11
C THR A 205 -7.34 -13.21 -2.58
N ARG A 206 -8.39 -13.38 -3.39
CA ARG A 206 -8.45 -12.87 -4.76
C ARG A 206 -9.62 -11.91 -4.90
N THR A 207 -9.47 -10.95 -5.80
CA THR A 207 -10.46 -9.92 -6.08
C THR A 207 -10.64 -9.85 -7.58
N ASP A 208 -11.88 -9.74 -8.01
CA ASP A 208 -12.21 -9.70 -9.43
C ASP A 208 -11.84 -8.34 -10.05
N ARG A 209 -11.93 -8.27 -11.36
CA ARG A 209 -11.89 -7.03 -12.13
C ARG A 209 -13.20 -6.88 -12.87
N GLU A 210 -13.57 -5.63 -13.10
CA GLU A 210 -14.76 -5.30 -13.87
C GLU A 210 -14.61 -5.77 -15.32
N ASP A 211 -15.73 -6.08 -15.97
CA ASP A 211 -15.75 -6.36 -17.40
C ASP A 211 -15.23 -5.14 -18.20
N ILE A 212 -14.41 -5.40 -19.23
CA ILE A 212 -13.81 -4.34 -20.03
C ILE A 212 -14.86 -3.42 -20.66
N ASN A 213 -16.03 -3.95 -21.04
CA ASN A 213 -17.10 -3.19 -21.67
C ASN A 213 -17.74 -2.16 -20.72
N ASN A 214 -17.59 -2.34 -19.41
CA ASN A 214 -18.05 -1.39 -18.40
C ASN A 214 -16.97 -0.35 -18.03
N ALA A 215 -15.71 -0.59 -18.40
CA ALA A 215 -14.56 0.22 -17.97
C ALA A 215 -13.87 0.97 -19.12
N VAL A 216 -14.01 0.50 -20.36
CA VAL A 216 -13.31 1.04 -21.53
C VAL A 216 -14.30 1.22 -22.68
N ALA A 217 -14.33 2.44 -23.24
CA ALA A 217 -15.09 2.75 -24.44
C ALA A 217 -14.14 3.01 -25.60
N PHE A 218 -14.43 2.40 -26.76
CA PHE A 218 -13.67 2.58 -27.99
C PHE A 218 -14.47 3.45 -28.96
N PHE A 219 -13.84 4.53 -29.44
CA PHE A 219 -14.41 5.44 -30.43
C PHE A 219 -13.46 5.48 -31.64
N SER A 220 -14.04 5.50 -32.84
CA SER A 220 -13.33 5.55 -34.13
C SER A 220 -13.67 6.81 -34.89
#